data_AF-A0AAU5N218-F1
#
_entry.id   AF-A0AAU5N218-F1
#
_cell.length_a   1.000
_cell.length_b   1.000
_cell.length_c   1.000
_cell.angle_alpha   90.00
_cell.angle_beta   90.00
_cell.angle_gamma   90.00
#
_symmetry.space_group_name_H-M   'P 1'
#
loop_
_entity.id
_entity.type
_entity.pdbx_description
1 polymer ?
#
loop_
_entity_poly.entity_id
_entity_poly.type
_entity_poly.pdbx_seq_one_letter_code
_entity_poly.pdbx_strand_id
1 'polypeptide(L)'
;MRRTTRTRLSRGIGALIAMPTAAMGLAATPAAATPVAPAASGQTVQAGQTCTAADLGKRHPTIKSTEVAPTITHFKGWYVTQGSTGYQNVTTNTQTTISVSVGLNGEIKGDFAVEALGNVGAMLGLNVQVNYSSTSSESTSVSWNFDAPGYYGVYKGTKKVTGTYGSLNCNRVQQGDGSWALKWVEGPDSGSFTTYTTLEEGAVRCEDEVPASSIMRKAQGLLDCETPLRAGHAPGPVSSAKVAAARNAATKGAARKAATARTSALATRAALNCQPDVYRIHVPGKPLNWSAPLQAGDGIRLRESNWTSAHLDNWRLCNVTEQNGVIEATLWNWGNGGCATIPANIANQEQAALTTTPCGEDDLQRFYIYRDVPGGSKIGLQNKYTGSMMGHDRYADGEFIRQYSSGRPDGTGTYDLVKV
;
A
#
# COMPACT_ATOMS: atom_id res chain seq x y z
N MET A 1 -24.18 -5.48 -66.88
CA MET A 1 -24.39 -6.72 -67.65
C MET A 1 -24.89 -7.82 -66.72
N ARG A 2 -26.12 -8.31 -67.00
CA ARG A 2 -26.68 -9.69 -66.88
C ARG A 2 -26.17 -10.62 -65.75
N ARG A 3 -26.97 -10.98 -64.73
CA ARG A 3 -28.09 -11.99 -64.63
C ARG A 3 -27.65 -13.47 -64.56
N THR A 4 -28.21 -14.15 -63.54
CA THR A 4 -28.72 -15.56 -63.46
C THR A 4 -27.69 -16.71 -63.40
N THR A 5 -27.82 -17.85 -62.67
CA THR A 5 -28.94 -18.60 -62.02
C THR A 5 -28.32 -19.74 -61.14
N ARG A 6 -28.85 -20.10 -59.94
CA ARG A 6 -29.62 -21.35 -59.57
C ARG A 6 -29.09 -22.68 -60.15
N THR A 7 -29.11 -23.89 -59.56
CA THR A 7 -29.75 -24.63 -58.42
C THR A 7 -29.26 -26.11 -58.54
N ARG A 8 -29.12 -26.98 -57.52
CA ARG A 8 -30.08 -28.00 -56.97
C ARG A 8 -29.24 -29.00 -56.12
N LEU A 9 -29.59 -29.54 -54.95
CA LEU A 9 -30.74 -30.37 -54.44
C LEU A 9 -30.56 -31.90 -54.60
N SER A 10 -30.39 -32.63 -53.48
CA SER A 10 -31.00 -33.96 -53.14
C SER A 10 -30.54 -34.35 -51.71
N ARG A 11 -31.36 -34.68 -50.70
CA ARG A 11 -32.53 -35.57 -50.45
C ARG A 11 -32.19 -37.04 -50.09
N GLY A 12 -32.57 -37.41 -48.86
CA GLY A 12 -32.97 -38.73 -48.32
C GLY A 12 -33.34 -38.52 -46.83
N ILE A 13 -34.61 -38.56 -46.35
CA ILE A 13 -35.59 -39.67 -46.16
C ILE A 13 -34.94 -40.83 -45.37
N GLY A 14 -35.40 -41.36 -44.23
CA GLY A 14 -36.56 -41.21 -43.31
C GLY A 14 -36.08 -41.67 -41.90
N ALA A 15 -36.85 -41.78 -40.81
CA ALA A 15 -38.21 -42.27 -40.63
C ALA A 15 -38.80 -41.76 -39.30
N LEU A 16 -40.14 -41.71 -39.23
CA LEU A 16 -40.94 -41.43 -38.04
C LEU A 16 -40.93 -42.62 -37.07
N ILE A 17 -40.81 -42.33 -35.77
CA ILE A 17 -41.40 -43.15 -34.70
C ILE A 17 -42.17 -42.19 -33.78
N ALA A 18 -43.48 -42.41 -33.69
CA ALA A 18 -44.40 -41.73 -32.80
C ALA A 18 -44.34 -42.36 -31.40
N MET A 19 -44.37 -41.55 -30.34
CA MET A 19 -44.72 -41.96 -28.97
C MET A 19 -45.29 -40.76 -28.17
N PRO A 20 -46.09 -41.03 -27.13
CA PRO A 20 -47.30 -40.27 -26.80
C PRO A 20 -47.06 -39.03 -25.93
N THR A 21 -47.96 -38.07 -26.10
CA THR A 21 -48.18 -36.90 -25.25
C THR A 21 -48.49 -37.29 -23.81
N ALA A 22 -47.51 -37.11 -22.92
CA ALA A 22 -47.75 -36.96 -21.49
C ALA A 22 -47.84 -35.45 -21.18
N ALA A 23 -49.05 -34.97 -20.92
CA ALA A 23 -49.28 -33.66 -20.34
C ALA A 23 -48.76 -33.66 -18.89
N MET A 24 -47.59 -33.06 -18.67
CA MET A 24 -47.12 -32.72 -17.33
C MET A 24 -47.24 -31.22 -17.16
N GLY A 25 -48.06 -30.81 -16.19
CA GLY A 25 -48.33 -29.43 -15.86
C GLY A 25 -47.06 -28.67 -15.51
N LEU A 26 -46.97 -27.42 -16.00
CA LEU A 26 -46.00 -26.44 -15.52
C LEU A 26 -46.34 -26.10 -14.06
N ALA A 27 -45.73 -26.81 -13.12
CA ALA A 27 -45.46 -26.25 -11.80
C ALA A 27 -44.13 -25.50 -11.90
N ALA A 28 -44.20 -24.18 -12.06
CA ALA A 28 -43.06 -23.30 -11.93
C ALA A 28 -42.55 -23.35 -10.48
N THR A 29 -41.56 -24.20 -10.22
CA THR A 29 -40.76 -24.12 -9.00
C THR A 29 -40.02 -22.78 -9.01
N PRO A 30 -40.12 -21.95 -7.96
CA PRO A 30 -39.29 -20.77 -7.85
C PRO A 30 -37.84 -21.23 -7.89
N ALA A 31 -37.06 -20.68 -8.83
CA ALA A 31 -35.62 -20.81 -8.83
C ALA A 31 -35.13 -20.27 -7.48
N ALA A 32 -34.80 -21.18 -6.58
CA ALA A 32 -34.06 -20.85 -5.37
C ALA A 32 -32.75 -20.25 -5.86
N ALA A 33 -32.63 -18.93 -5.73
CA ALA A 33 -31.36 -18.24 -5.83
C ALA A 33 -30.42 -18.98 -4.88
N THR A 34 -29.47 -19.73 -5.44
CA THR A 34 -28.32 -20.19 -4.68
C THR A 34 -27.76 -18.96 -3.98
N PRO A 35 -27.67 -18.95 -2.63
CA PRO A 35 -27.03 -17.86 -1.96
C PRO A 35 -25.64 -17.73 -2.57
N VAL A 36 -25.40 -16.57 -3.19
CA VAL A 36 -24.05 -16.15 -3.56
C VAL A 36 -23.26 -16.33 -2.27
N ALA A 37 -22.33 -17.29 -2.26
CA ALA A 37 -21.41 -17.46 -1.17
C ALA A 37 -20.85 -16.06 -0.88
N PRO A 38 -20.94 -15.55 0.36
CA PRO A 38 -20.35 -14.27 0.68
C PRO A 38 -18.91 -14.32 0.18
N ALA A 39 -18.51 -13.32 -0.62
CA ALA A 39 -17.14 -13.12 -1.01
C ALA A 39 -16.29 -13.36 0.24
N ALA A 40 -15.41 -14.37 0.20
CA ALA A 40 -14.60 -14.76 1.33
C ALA A 40 -14.02 -13.47 1.92
N SER A 41 -14.51 -13.09 3.11
CA SER A 41 -13.94 -12.01 3.89
C SER A 41 -12.46 -12.29 3.99
N GLY A 42 -11.63 -11.41 3.43
CA GLY A 42 -10.19 -11.60 3.31
C GLY A 42 -9.64 -12.14 4.63
N GLN A 43 -9.21 -13.41 4.61
CA GLN A 43 -8.51 -13.98 5.75
C GLN A 43 -7.26 -13.12 5.94
N THR A 44 -7.20 -12.40 7.05
CA THR A 44 -6.00 -11.69 7.46
C THR A 44 -4.92 -12.74 7.70
N VAL A 45 -3.92 -12.75 6.82
CA VAL A 45 -2.76 -13.62 6.94
C VAL A 45 -2.03 -13.30 8.24
N GLN A 46 -1.68 -14.33 9.01
CA GLN A 46 -1.02 -14.20 10.30
C GLN A 46 0.35 -14.85 10.30
N ALA A 47 1.27 -14.32 11.11
CA ALA A 47 2.58 -14.92 11.32
C ALA A 47 2.44 -16.38 11.81
N GLY A 48 3.28 -17.26 11.27
CA GLY A 48 3.30 -18.70 11.59
C GLY A 48 2.31 -19.55 10.79
N GLN A 49 1.32 -18.95 10.11
CA GLN A 49 0.46 -19.69 9.18
C GLN A 49 1.28 -20.23 8.01
N THR A 50 0.89 -21.40 7.49
CA THR A 50 1.54 -22.03 6.33
C THR A 50 1.30 -21.19 5.07
N CYS A 51 2.31 -21.12 4.21
CA CYS A 51 2.21 -20.53 2.87
C CYS A 51 2.77 -21.50 1.83
N THR A 52 2.59 -21.19 0.54
CA THR A 52 3.03 -22.04 -0.57
C THR A 52 4.13 -21.39 -1.40
N ALA A 53 4.78 -22.17 -2.26
CA ALA A 53 5.78 -21.65 -3.20
C ALA A 53 5.23 -20.54 -4.12
N ALA A 54 3.93 -20.56 -4.42
CA ALA A 54 3.26 -19.53 -5.22
C ALA A 54 3.06 -18.21 -4.46
N ASP A 55 3.26 -18.22 -3.13
CA ASP A 55 3.22 -17.04 -2.29
C ASP A 55 4.61 -16.41 -2.10
N LEU A 56 5.67 -17.06 -2.60
CA LEU A 56 7.00 -16.44 -2.68
C LEU A 56 6.96 -15.27 -3.64
N GLY A 57 7.36 -14.09 -3.17
CA GLY A 57 7.18 -12.87 -3.96
C GLY A 57 5.94 -12.06 -3.55
N LYS A 58 5.08 -12.56 -2.64
CA LYS A 58 3.94 -11.82 -2.08
C LYS A 58 4.27 -11.26 -0.70
N ARG A 59 3.58 -10.19 -0.33
CA ARG A 59 3.74 -9.53 0.97
C ARG A 59 2.43 -9.00 1.52
N HIS A 60 2.22 -9.21 2.81
CA HIS A 60 1.06 -8.68 3.55
C HIS A 60 1.49 -7.69 4.64
N PRO A 61 0.76 -6.59 4.85
CA PRO A 61 1.09 -5.63 5.91
C PRO A 61 0.61 -6.11 7.28
N THR A 62 1.45 -5.93 8.29
CA THR A 62 1.11 -6.19 9.70
C THR A 62 1.17 -4.90 10.49
N ILE A 63 0.06 -4.48 11.09
CA ILE A 63 0.01 -3.25 11.90
C ILE A 63 0.63 -3.52 13.26
N LYS A 64 1.66 -2.74 13.61
CA LYS A 64 2.44 -2.91 14.85
C LYS A 64 1.99 -1.95 15.94
N SER A 65 1.66 -0.71 15.56
CA SER A 65 1.17 0.30 16.49
C SER A 65 0.17 1.23 15.81
N THR A 66 -0.73 1.79 16.60
CA THR A 66 -1.68 2.81 16.19
C THR A 66 -1.87 3.82 17.30
N GLU A 67 -1.89 5.09 16.95
CA GLU A 67 -2.29 6.21 17.79
C GLU A 67 -3.38 6.99 17.07
N VAL A 68 -4.49 7.28 17.77
CA VAL A 68 -5.62 8.03 17.23
C VAL A 68 -5.76 9.34 17.99
N ALA A 69 -5.70 10.46 17.27
CA ALA A 69 -5.80 11.79 17.85
C ALA A 69 -6.88 12.64 17.14
N PRO A 70 -7.88 13.18 17.86
CA PRO A 70 -8.85 14.10 17.25
C PRO A 70 -8.17 15.38 16.80
N THR A 71 -8.44 15.78 15.56
CA THR A 71 -7.87 16.95 14.90
C THR A 71 -9.00 17.85 14.42
N ILE A 72 -9.00 19.08 14.91
CA ILE A 72 -9.96 20.10 14.48
C ILE A 72 -9.37 20.79 13.24
N THR A 73 -10.11 20.71 12.13
CA THR A 73 -9.73 21.35 10.88
C THR A 73 -10.35 22.73 10.74
N HIS A 74 -11.50 22.98 11.36
CA HIS A 74 -12.20 24.26 11.33
C HIS A 74 -12.95 24.44 12.65
N PHE A 75 -12.95 25.64 13.22
CA PHE A 75 -13.64 25.92 14.48
C PHE A 75 -14.07 27.39 14.61
N LYS A 76 -15.27 27.61 15.16
CA LYS A 76 -15.75 28.93 15.60
C LYS A 76 -16.62 28.79 16.84
N GLY A 77 -16.33 29.60 17.86
CA GLY A 77 -17.21 29.80 19.01
C GLY A 77 -18.30 30.82 18.72
N TRP A 78 -19.50 30.61 19.25
CA TRP A 78 -20.68 31.45 19.05
C TRP A 78 -21.59 31.42 20.28
N TYR A 79 -22.13 32.57 20.67
CA TYR A 79 -23.05 32.68 21.81
C TYR A 79 -24.50 32.79 21.31
N VAL A 80 -25.38 31.92 21.80
CA VAL A 80 -26.81 31.92 21.51
C VAL A 80 -27.53 32.49 22.73
N THR A 81 -28.27 33.59 22.54
CA THR A 81 -29.02 34.24 23.61
C THR A 81 -30.43 33.68 23.70
N GLN A 82 -31.05 33.81 24.87
CA GLN A 82 -32.44 33.37 25.07
C GLN A 82 -33.36 34.16 24.14
N GLY A 83 -34.14 33.47 23.30
CA GLY A 83 -35.03 34.08 22.29
C GLY A 83 -34.41 34.29 20.91
N SER A 84 -33.12 33.99 20.70
CA SER A 84 -32.50 34.00 19.37
C SER A 84 -32.59 32.61 18.71
N THR A 85 -33.69 32.30 18.05
CA THR A 85 -33.75 31.19 17.08
C THR A 85 -33.31 31.72 15.72
N GLY A 86 -32.28 31.16 15.10
CA GLY A 86 -31.87 31.62 13.78
C GLY A 86 -30.73 30.81 13.16
N TYR A 87 -30.92 30.51 11.86
CA TYR A 87 -29.89 29.99 10.96
C TYR A 87 -28.67 30.92 10.95
N GLN A 88 -27.47 30.38 11.14
CA GLN A 88 -26.23 31.16 11.06
C GLN A 88 -25.21 30.46 10.16
N ASN A 89 -24.61 31.24 9.26
CA ASN A 89 -23.54 30.81 8.38
C ASN A 89 -22.19 31.11 9.04
N VAL A 90 -21.54 30.06 9.53
CA VAL A 90 -20.25 30.17 10.20
C VAL A 90 -19.13 29.97 9.18
N THR A 91 -18.50 31.06 8.73
CA THR A 91 -17.24 30.99 7.97
C THR A 91 -16.09 30.65 8.91
N THR A 92 -15.44 29.53 8.65
CA THR A 92 -14.23 29.09 9.34
C THR A 92 -13.02 29.14 8.42
N ASN A 93 -11.94 29.76 8.87
CA ASN A 93 -10.68 29.87 8.13
C ASN A 93 -9.62 29.01 8.82
N THR A 94 -9.40 27.78 8.39
CA THR A 94 -8.19 27.07 8.83
C THR A 94 -7.71 26.05 7.80
N GLN A 95 -6.49 26.28 7.32
CA GLN A 95 -5.77 25.41 6.41
C GLN A 95 -5.04 24.34 7.23
N THR A 96 -5.48 23.08 7.11
CA THR A 96 -4.71 21.92 7.57
C THR A 96 -4.46 21.05 6.34
N THR A 97 -3.21 20.95 5.89
CA THR A 97 -2.85 19.98 4.86
C THR A 97 -2.94 18.59 5.50
N ILE A 98 -3.98 17.85 5.12
CA ILE A 98 -4.16 16.46 5.48
C ILE A 98 -3.47 15.66 4.39
N SER A 99 -2.42 14.90 4.72
CA SER A 99 -1.73 14.02 3.75
C SER A 99 -1.67 12.61 4.32
N VAL A 100 -2.24 11.66 3.58
CA VAL A 100 -2.18 10.24 3.91
C VAL A 100 -0.90 9.65 3.34
N SER A 101 -0.15 8.89 4.14
CA SER A 101 1.12 8.30 3.74
C SER A 101 1.35 6.92 4.34
N VAL A 102 2.06 6.07 3.60
CA VAL A 102 2.61 4.78 4.05
C VAL A 102 4.07 4.72 3.58
N GLY A 103 5.01 4.55 4.51
CA GLY A 103 6.44 4.48 4.20
C GLY A 103 7.16 5.84 4.17
N LEU A 104 8.39 5.85 3.65
CA LEU A 104 9.32 6.99 3.74
C LEU A 104 8.95 8.18 2.83
N ASN A 105 8.11 7.99 1.79
CA ASN A 105 7.96 8.95 0.69
C ASN A 105 6.52 9.44 0.42
N GLY A 106 5.60 9.28 1.39
CA GLY A 106 4.43 10.16 1.44
C GLY A 106 3.27 9.92 0.47
N GLU A 107 3.38 9.01 -0.51
CA GLU A 107 2.29 8.69 -1.45
C GLU A 107 1.85 7.23 -1.30
N ILE A 108 0.53 7.00 -1.37
CA ILE A 108 -0.06 5.66 -1.41
C ILE A 108 0.02 5.18 -2.84
N LYS A 109 1.02 4.33 -3.10
CA LYS A 109 1.14 3.60 -4.34
C LYS A 109 1.16 2.11 -4.03
N GLY A 110 0.25 1.37 -4.67
CA GLY A 110 0.20 -0.09 -4.63
C GLY A 110 -0.73 -0.69 -3.59
N ASP A 111 -1.07 -1.96 -3.82
CA ASP A 111 -2.05 -2.70 -3.04
C ASP A 111 -1.62 -2.89 -1.58
N PHE A 112 -0.30 -2.93 -1.30
CA PHE A 112 0.20 -3.09 0.07
C PHE A 112 -0.18 -1.91 0.97
N ALA A 113 -0.06 -0.67 0.46
CA ALA A 113 -0.42 0.51 1.22
C ALA A 113 -1.95 0.60 1.45
N VAL A 114 -2.73 0.19 0.45
CA VAL A 114 -4.20 0.11 0.55
C VAL A 114 -4.61 -0.96 1.56
N GLU A 115 -4.03 -2.15 1.49
CA GLU A 115 -4.26 -3.24 2.45
C GLU A 115 -3.84 -2.82 3.87
N ALA A 116 -2.71 -2.14 4.02
CA ALA A 116 -2.23 -1.67 5.31
C ALA A 116 -3.24 -0.70 5.95
N LEU A 117 -3.69 0.31 5.20
CA LEU A 117 -4.69 1.24 5.72
C LEU A 117 -6.07 0.60 5.91
N GLY A 118 -6.46 -0.33 5.05
CA GLY A 118 -7.66 -1.14 5.26
C GLY A 118 -7.61 -1.91 6.58
N ASN A 119 -6.47 -2.54 6.89
CA ASN A 119 -6.24 -3.23 8.16
C ASN A 119 -6.29 -2.27 9.36
N VAL A 120 -5.73 -1.06 9.24
CA VAL A 120 -5.85 -0.02 10.27
C VAL A 120 -7.31 0.37 10.50
N GLY A 121 -8.07 0.60 9.43
CA GLY A 121 -9.49 0.94 9.51
C GLY A 121 -10.31 -0.16 10.18
N ALA A 122 -10.12 -1.40 9.76
CA ALA A 122 -10.78 -2.56 10.34
C ALA A 122 -10.41 -2.76 11.83
N MET A 123 -9.12 -2.65 12.18
CA MET A 123 -8.63 -2.81 13.56
C MET A 123 -9.21 -1.77 14.51
N LEU A 124 -9.37 -0.53 14.05
CA LEU A 124 -9.89 0.57 14.86
C LEU A 124 -11.42 0.72 14.77
N GLY A 125 -12.09 -0.04 13.88
CA GLY A 125 -13.50 0.19 13.55
C GLY A 125 -13.76 1.59 12.97
N LEU A 126 -12.78 2.15 12.25
CA LEU A 126 -12.82 3.50 11.68
C LEU A 126 -12.79 3.45 10.16
N ASN A 127 -13.56 4.32 9.52
CA ASN A 127 -13.45 4.55 8.08
C ASN A 127 -12.27 5.50 7.79
N VAL A 128 -11.09 4.91 7.59
CA VAL A 128 -9.85 5.65 7.29
C VAL A 128 -9.71 5.90 5.78
N GLN A 129 -9.14 7.05 5.44
CA GLN A 129 -8.96 7.46 4.06
C GLN A 129 -7.71 6.80 3.45
N VAL A 130 -7.87 6.16 2.29
CA VAL A 130 -6.77 5.55 1.53
C VAL A 130 -6.15 6.47 0.49
N ASN A 131 -6.80 7.58 0.14
CA ASN A 131 -6.28 8.60 -0.77
C ASN A 131 -6.93 9.92 -0.40
N TYR A 132 -6.33 10.68 0.52
CA TYR A 132 -6.88 11.98 0.89
C TYR A 132 -5.76 13.00 1.09
N SER A 133 -5.59 13.84 0.08
CA SER A 133 -4.89 15.11 0.20
C SER A 133 -5.92 16.21 0.07
N SER A 134 -6.17 16.95 1.15
CA SER A 134 -7.01 18.15 1.10
C SER A 134 -6.22 19.31 1.66
N THR A 135 -5.97 20.29 0.81
CA THR A 135 -5.52 21.62 1.19
C THR A 135 -6.72 22.54 1.00
N SER A 136 -7.65 22.55 1.94
CA SER A 136 -8.74 23.54 1.90
C SER A 136 -8.27 24.84 2.51
N SER A 137 -8.32 25.92 1.72
CA SER A 137 -8.32 27.31 2.18
C SER A 137 -9.73 27.91 2.07
N GLU A 138 -10.77 27.07 1.92
CA GLU A 138 -12.12 27.51 1.62
C GLU A 138 -12.93 27.78 2.89
N SER A 139 -13.64 28.92 2.88
CA SER A 139 -14.70 29.24 3.83
C SER A 139 -15.79 28.17 3.74
N THR A 140 -15.77 27.18 4.63
CA THR A 140 -16.90 26.25 4.79
C THR A 140 -17.99 26.98 5.55
N SER A 141 -19.23 26.98 5.05
CA SER A 141 -20.40 27.49 5.76
C SER A 141 -21.14 26.32 6.37
N VAL A 142 -21.15 26.22 7.70
CA VAL A 142 -21.89 25.18 8.41
C VAL A 142 -23.13 25.80 9.03
N SER A 143 -24.31 25.27 8.67
CA SER A 143 -25.60 25.78 9.13
C SER A 143 -26.11 24.94 10.29
N TRP A 144 -26.37 25.57 11.44
CA TRP A 144 -26.91 24.92 12.64
C TRP A 144 -28.14 25.66 13.14
N ASN A 145 -29.14 24.90 13.60
CA ASN A 145 -30.25 25.44 14.37
C ASN A 145 -29.95 25.29 15.87
N PHE A 146 -30.08 26.36 16.63
CA PHE A 146 -29.81 26.37 18.07
C PHE A 146 -31.11 26.68 18.82
N ASP A 147 -31.64 25.67 19.51
CA ASP A 147 -32.93 25.77 20.21
C ASP A 147 -32.80 26.13 21.71
N ALA A 148 -31.57 26.22 22.21
CA ALA A 148 -31.29 26.56 23.61
C ALA A 148 -30.21 27.65 23.71
N PRO A 149 -30.30 28.56 24.70
CA PRO A 149 -29.24 29.52 24.95
C PRO A 149 -27.98 28.83 25.47
N GLY A 150 -26.82 29.36 25.12
CA GLY A 150 -25.52 28.82 25.54
C GLY A 150 -24.36 29.26 24.67
N TYR A 151 -23.15 28.86 25.06
CA TYR A 151 -21.94 29.07 24.27
C TYR A 151 -21.59 27.80 23.48
N TYR A 152 -21.69 27.90 22.16
CA TYR A 152 -21.54 26.79 21.22
C TYR A 152 -20.25 26.91 20.43
N GLY A 153 -19.62 25.78 20.14
CA GLY A 153 -18.49 25.64 19.23
C GLY A 153 -18.90 24.82 18.04
N VAL A 154 -19.00 25.47 16.88
CA VAL A 154 -19.22 24.80 15.60
C VAL A 154 -17.86 24.39 15.05
N TYR A 155 -17.73 23.13 14.63
CA TYR A 155 -16.47 22.57 14.20
C TYR A 155 -16.61 21.66 12.97
N LYS A 156 -15.49 21.53 12.26
CA LYS A 156 -15.21 20.44 11.31
C LYS A 156 -13.90 19.80 11.71
N GLY A 157 -13.85 18.49 11.85
CA GLY A 157 -12.65 17.78 12.28
C GLY A 157 -12.55 16.39 11.70
N THR A 158 -11.45 15.72 11.98
CA THR A 158 -11.20 14.32 11.64
C THR A 158 -10.35 13.69 12.76
N LYS A 159 -10.21 12.38 12.79
CA LYS A 159 -9.24 11.70 13.65
C LYS A 159 -8.00 11.41 12.81
N LYS A 160 -6.86 11.98 13.20
CA LYS A 160 -5.55 11.61 12.66
C LYS A 160 -5.16 10.27 13.27
N VAL A 161 -4.78 9.32 12.44
CA VAL A 161 -4.27 8.01 12.84
C VAL A 161 -2.83 7.89 12.37
N THR A 162 -1.91 7.62 13.29
CA THR A 162 -0.50 7.39 12.99
C THR A 162 -0.03 6.07 13.57
N GLY A 163 0.99 5.46 12.98
CA GLY A 163 1.49 4.21 13.50
C GLY A 163 2.67 3.65 12.72
N THR A 164 3.02 2.41 13.06
CA THR A 164 4.07 1.63 12.40
C THR A 164 3.52 0.33 11.84
N TYR A 165 4.10 -0.12 10.74
CA TYR A 165 3.75 -1.39 10.10
C TYR A 165 5.00 -2.24 9.82
N GLY A 166 4.82 -3.55 9.99
CA GLY A 166 5.71 -4.60 9.53
C GLY A 166 5.20 -5.20 8.23
N SER A 167 5.90 -6.23 7.77
CA SER A 167 5.46 -7.03 6.65
C SER A 167 5.56 -8.52 6.95
N LEU A 168 4.60 -9.29 6.47
CA LEU A 168 4.66 -10.73 6.42
C LEU A 168 5.12 -11.15 5.03
N ASN A 169 6.19 -11.94 4.99
CA ASN A 169 6.72 -12.55 3.77
C ASN A 169 6.62 -14.06 3.91
N CYS A 170 6.27 -14.75 2.83
CA CYS A 170 6.30 -16.20 2.82
C CYS A 170 7.77 -16.64 2.80
N ASN A 171 8.20 -17.36 3.84
CA ASN A 171 9.58 -17.78 3.97
C ASN A 171 9.70 -19.17 4.58
N ARG A 172 10.87 -19.75 4.40
CA ARG A 172 11.27 -21.01 4.97
C ARG A 172 11.55 -20.87 6.47
N VAL A 173 10.97 -21.76 7.27
CA VAL A 173 11.20 -21.85 8.73
C VAL A 173 11.58 -23.28 9.10
N GLN A 174 12.62 -23.44 9.92
CA GLN A 174 13.02 -24.75 10.43
C GLN A 174 12.03 -25.20 11.51
N GLN A 175 11.55 -26.42 11.39
CA GLN A 175 10.65 -27.06 12.34
C GLN A 175 11.47 -27.73 13.45
N GLY A 176 10.83 -28.04 14.58
CA GLY A 176 11.50 -28.67 15.73
C GLY A 176 12.07 -30.07 15.45
N ASP A 177 11.64 -30.73 14.38
CA ASP A 177 12.14 -32.03 13.90
C ASP A 177 13.30 -31.89 12.89
N GLY A 178 13.79 -30.67 12.66
CA GLY A 178 14.84 -30.36 11.68
C GLY A 178 14.36 -30.28 10.23
N SER A 179 13.08 -30.58 9.95
CA SER A 179 12.46 -30.37 8.64
C SER A 179 12.23 -28.88 8.38
N TRP A 180 11.90 -28.53 7.13
CA TRP A 180 11.62 -27.16 6.73
C TRP A 180 10.21 -27.04 6.19
N ALA A 181 9.54 -25.94 6.53
CA ALA A 181 8.23 -25.62 5.97
C ALA A 181 8.16 -24.14 5.62
N LEU A 182 7.27 -23.83 4.68
CA LEU A 182 6.93 -22.47 4.34
C LEU A 182 5.89 -21.91 5.33
N LYS A 183 6.23 -20.77 5.94
CA LYS A 183 5.34 -20.03 6.82
C LYS A 183 5.41 -18.54 6.52
N TRP A 184 4.33 -17.84 6.77
CA TRP A 184 4.34 -16.38 6.84
C TRP A 184 5.18 -15.96 8.03
N VAL A 185 6.29 -15.28 7.77
CA VAL A 185 7.16 -14.74 8.81
C VAL A 185 7.21 -13.24 8.72
N GLU A 186 7.42 -12.61 9.86
CA GLU A 186 7.67 -11.18 9.90
C GLU A 186 9.02 -10.88 9.24
N GLY A 187 8.99 -10.04 8.22
CA GLY A 187 10.19 -9.43 7.67
C GLY A 187 10.71 -8.32 8.60
N PRO A 188 11.90 -7.77 8.29
CA PRO A 188 12.44 -6.63 9.04
C PRO A 188 11.45 -5.45 9.06
N ASP A 189 11.45 -4.70 10.18
CA ASP A 189 10.50 -3.61 10.45
C ASP A 189 10.42 -2.60 9.29
N SER A 190 9.22 -2.30 8.81
CA SER A 190 9.03 -1.83 7.43
C SER A 190 8.44 -0.43 7.25
N GLY A 191 8.18 0.33 8.31
CA GLY A 191 7.92 1.78 8.19
C GLY A 191 6.81 2.34 9.07
N SER A 192 6.46 3.61 8.80
CA SER A 192 5.41 4.36 9.47
C SER A 192 4.30 4.75 8.51
N PHE A 193 3.08 4.93 9.03
CA PHE A 193 1.95 5.43 8.26
C PHE A 193 1.26 6.60 8.96
N THR A 194 0.57 7.42 8.18
CA THR A 194 -0.37 8.45 8.64
C THR A 194 -1.62 8.36 7.78
N THR A 195 -2.79 8.25 8.41
CA THR A 195 -4.10 8.35 7.74
C THR A 195 -5.06 9.19 8.59
N TYR A 196 -6.24 9.46 8.05
CA TYR A 196 -7.26 10.29 8.67
C TYR A 196 -8.62 9.63 8.47
N THR A 197 -9.54 9.81 9.41
CA THR A 197 -10.94 9.41 9.19
C THR A 197 -11.64 10.38 8.26
N THR A 198 -12.86 10.04 7.84
CA THR A 198 -13.79 10.99 7.23
C THR A 198 -13.91 12.27 8.07
N LEU A 199 -14.07 13.41 7.39
CA LEU A 199 -14.36 14.68 8.06
C LEU A 199 -15.75 14.62 8.69
N GLU A 200 -15.83 14.99 9.96
CA GLU A 200 -17.04 15.11 10.76
C GLU A 200 -17.31 16.59 11.03
N GLU A 201 -18.55 17.02 10.84
CA GLU A 201 -19.04 18.35 11.19
C GLU A 201 -19.98 18.26 12.39
N GLY A 202 -19.89 19.22 13.30
CA GLY A 202 -20.65 19.17 14.55
C GLY A 202 -20.74 20.53 15.25
N ALA A 203 -21.59 20.58 16.27
CA ALA A 203 -21.63 21.65 17.25
C ALA A 203 -21.57 21.05 18.65
N VAL A 204 -20.93 21.75 19.59
CA VAL A 204 -20.85 21.32 20.99
C VAL A 204 -20.95 22.53 21.92
N ARG A 205 -21.62 22.38 23.05
CA ARG A 205 -21.71 23.38 24.11
C ARG A 205 -20.74 23.07 25.25
N CYS A 206 -20.53 24.04 26.12
CA CYS A 206 -19.78 23.81 27.36
C CYS A 206 -20.49 22.83 28.32
N GLU A 207 -21.83 22.79 28.30
CA GLU A 207 -22.60 21.92 29.20
C GLU A 207 -22.77 20.49 28.66
N ASP A 208 -22.37 20.21 27.42
CA ASP A 208 -22.56 18.89 26.81
C ASP A 208 -21.59 17.86 27.41
N GLU A 209 -22.08 16.68 27.76
CA GLU A 209 -21.22 15.55 28.11
C GLU A 209 -20.78 14.80 26.85
N VAL A 210 -19.50 14.94 26.48
CA VAL A 210 -18.94 14.29 25.27
C VAL A 210 -17.77 13.37 25.60
N PRO A 211 -17.58 12.26 24.86
CA PRO A 211 -16.49 11.32 25.12
C PRO A 211 -15.10 11.97 25.03
N ALA A 212 -14.18 11.63 25.93
CA ALA A 212 -12.89 12.30 26.08
C ALA A 212 -12.00 12.27 24.80
N SER A 213 -12.10 11.21 24.00
CA SER A 213 -11.33 11.02 22.76
C SER A 213 -12.04 11.50 21.49
N SER A 214 -13.20 12.15 21.63
CA SER A 214 -14.00 12.63 20.50
C SER A 214 -13.49 13.95 19.92
N ILE A 215 -13.86 14.21 18.66
CA ILE A 215 -13.64 15.52 18.02
C ILE A 215 -14.42 16.61 18.77
N MET A 216 -15.62 16.29 19.27
CA MET A 216 -16.43 17.18 20.12
C MET A 216 -15.69 17.62 21.38
N ARG A 217 -15.03 16.69 22.10
CA ARG A 217 -14.24 17.06 23.30
C ARG A 217 -13.11 18.00 22.94
N LYS A 218 -12.43 17.76 21.82
CA LYS A 218 -11.38 18.66 21.33
C LYS A 218 -11.94 20.05 21.00
N ALA A 219 -13.14 20.12 20.40
CA ALA A 219 -13.84 21.37 20.14
C ALA A 219 -14.29 22.09 21.43
N GLN A 220 -14.79 21.36 22.46
CA GLN A 220 -15.08 21.95 23.77
C GLN A 220 -13.83 22.54 24.43
N GLY A 221 -12.70 21.85 24.34
CA GLY A 221 -11.43 22.39 24.85
C GLY A 221 -11.03 23.70 24.16
N LEU A 222 -11.46 23.93 22.92
CA LEU A 222 -11.26 25.19 22.20
C LEU A 222 -12.27 26.28 22.61
N LEU A 223 -13.43 25.91 23.17
CA LEU A 223 -14.39 26.86 23.74
C LEU A 223 -13.93 27.45 25.08
N ASP A 224 -12.88 26.91 25.71
CA ASP A 224 -12.34 27.40 26.99
C ASP A 224 -13.35 27.41 28.15
N CYS A 225 -14.18 26.36 28.20
CA CYS A 225 -15.29 26.19 29.15
C CYS A 225 -14.91 26.15 30.64
N GLU A 226 -13.61 26.18 30.99
CA GLU A 226 -13.10 26.11 32.36
C GLU A 226 -13.00 27.47 33.07
N THR A 227 -13.38 28.57 32.41
CA THR A 227 -13.47 29.88 33.06
C THR A 227 -14.93 30.28 33.28
N PRO A 228 -15.37 30.65 34.51
CA PRO A 228 -16.68 31.23 34.69
C PRO A 228 -16.74 32.50 33.83
N LEU A 229 -17.73 32.54 32.93
CA LEU A 229 -18.00 33.67 32.03
C LEU A 229 -17.98 34.98 32.84
N ARG A 230 -16.90 35.77 32.70
CA ARG A 230 -16.95 37.17 33.11
C ARG A 230 -17.97 37.84 32.20
N ALA A 231 -19.11 38.20 32.78
CA ALA A 231 -20.11 39.07 32.16
C ALA A 231 -19.40 40.33 31.65
N GLY A 232 -19.20 40.45 30.34
CA GLY A 232 -18.50 41.59 29.75
C GLY A 232 -17.85 41.41 28.38
N HIS A 233 -17.77 40.19 27.82
CA HIS A 233 -17.28 40.03 26.45
C HIS A 233 -18.38 40.31 25.42
N ALA A 234 -18.31 41.49 24.80
CA ALA A 234 -19.02 41.80 23.57
C ALA A 234 -18.68 40.75 22.48
N PRO A 235 -19.61 40.44 21.56
CA PRO A 235 -19.40 39.43 20.51
C PRO A 235 -18.37 39.96 19.51
N GLY A 236 -17.11 39.63 19.77
CA GLY A 236 -15.98 39.89 18.89
C GLY A 236 -15.26 38.59 18.55
N PRO A 237 -14.60 38.51 17.39
CA PRO A 237 -13.81 37.34 17.00
C PRO A 237 -12.75 37.06 18.08
N VAL A 238 -12.84 35.89 18.71
CA VAL A 238 -11.84 35.43 19.69
C VAL A 238 -10.45 35.44 19.06
N SER A 239 -9.48 35.96 19.82
CA SER A 239 -8.13 36.23 19.34
C SER A 239 -7.38 34.96 18.94
N SER A 240 -6.71 35.06 17.81
CA SER A 240 -5.88 34.09 17.10
C SER A 240 -4.66 33.55 17.89
N ALA A 241 -4.53 33.83 19.19
CA ALA A 241 -3.35 33.55 20.00
C ALA A 241 -3.23 32.07 20.44
N LYS A 242 -4.33 31.43 20.91
CA LYS A 242 -4.31 30.00 21.29
C LYS A 242 -4.19 29.09 20.05
N VAL A 243 -4.77 29.50 18.92
CA VAL A 243 -4.64 28.82 17.62
C VAL A 243 -3.20 28.93 17.09
N ALA A 244 -2.52 30.06 17.29
CA ALA A 244 -1.11 30.22 16.94
C ALA A 244 -0.17 29.36 17.82
N ALA A 245 -0.47 29.19 19.11
CA ALA A 245 0.29 28.31 19.99
C ALA A 245 0.19 26.82 19.58
N ALA A 246 -1.01 26.37 19.18
CA ALA A 246 -1.20 25.01 18.63
C ALA A 246 -0.45 24.81 17.29
N ARG A 247 -0.37 25.85 16.45
CA ARG A 247 0.41 25.83 15.20
C ARG A 247 1.90 25.66 15.45
N ASN A 248 2.47 26.37 16.43
CA ASN A 248 3.90 26.30 16.74
C ASN A 248 4.34 24.94 17.31
N ALA A 249 3.44 24.19 17.93
CA ALA A 249 3.70 22.82 18.37
C ALA A 249 3.67 21.82 17.19
N ALA A 250 2.78 22.03 16.22
CA ALA A 250 2.65 21.17 15.04
C ALA A 250 3.78 21.37 14.01
N THR A 251 4.26 22.60 13.80
CA THR A 251 5.38 22.88 12.87
C THR A 251 6.75 22.50 13.43
N LYS A 252 6.95 22.56 14.76
CA LYS A 252 8.22 22.12 15.38
C LYS A 252 8.44 20.61 15.34
N GLY A 253 7.38 19.81 15.21
CA GLY A 253 7.46 18.35 15.04
C GLY A 253 7.88 17.93 13.61
N ALA A 254 7.50 18.70 12.59
CA ALA A 254 7.80 18.39 11.19
C ALA A 254 9.20 18.89 10.75
N ALA A 255 9.70 19.98 11.33
CA ALA A 255 10.95 20.61 10.91
C ALA A 255 12.24 19.92 11.41
N ARG A 256 12.17 18.96 12.35
CA ARG A 256 13.36 18.36 12.98
C ARG A 256 13.85 17.06 12.33
N LYS A 257 13.24 16.58 11.24
CA LYS A 257 13.69 15.35 10.53
C LYS A 257 14.14 15.55 9.07
N ALA A 258 14.28 16.78 8.61
CA ALA A 258 14.65 17.07 7.21
C ALA A 258 16.08 17.63 7.01
N ALA A 259 16.97 17.47 7.99
CA ALA A 259 18.32 18.05 7.91
C ALA A 259 19.41 17.08 8.38
N THR A 260 19.66 16.02 7.62
CA THR A 260 21.03 15.51 7.39
C THR A 260 21.07 14.55 6.20
N ALA A 261 20.76 15.04 4.99
CA ALA A 261 21.29 14.43 3.78
C ALA A 261 22.78 14.81 3.72
N ARG A 262 23.62 14.04 4.44
CA ARG A 262 25.06 14.11 4.31
C ARG A 262 25.37 13.63 2.89
N THR A 263 25.83 14.56 2.05
CA THR A 263 26.55 14.26 0.82
C THR A 263 27.75 13.40 1.20
N SER A 264 27.58 12.08 1.09
CA SER A 264 28.67 11.13 1.23
C SER A 264 29.65 11.39 0.09
N ALA A 265 30.77 12.01 0.46
CA ALA A 265 31.96 12.09 -0.35
C ALA A 265 32.31 10.69 -0.91
N LEU A 266 32.87 10.65 -2.13
CA LEU A 266 33.29 9.43 -2.81
C LEU A 266 34.02 8.50 -1.84
N ALA A 267 33.31 7.47 -1.36
CA ALA A 267 33.93 6.34 -0.71
C ALA A 267 34.75 5.62 -1.79
N THR A 268 36.05 5.49 -1.54
CA THR A 268 36.94 4.60 -2.28
C THR A 268 36.25 3.25 -2.41
N ARG A 269 35.99 2.83 -3.65
CA ARG A 269 35.16 1.67 -4.01
C ARG A 269 35.64 0.43 -3.25
N ALA A 270 34.95 0.04 -2.18
CA ALA A 270 35.18 -1.23 -1.53
C ALA A 270 34.99 -2.32 -2.61
N ALA A 271 35.98 -3.20 -2.75
CA ALA A 271 35.89 -4.29 -3.72
C ALA A 271 34.68 -5.16 -3.35
N LEU A 272 33.72 -5.33 -4.26
CA LEU A 272 32.59 -6.23 -4.05
C LEU A 272 33.12 -7.65 -3.82
N ASN A 273 32.77 -8.28 -2.70
CA ASN A 273 33.14 -9.66 -2.42
C ASN A 273 32.09 -10.59 -3.04
N CYS A 274 32.32 -11.03 -4.28
CA CYS A 274 31.39 -11.89 -5.02
C CYS A 274 31.69 -13.38 -4.83
N GLN A 275 30.65 -14.18 -4.67
CA GLN A 275 30.76 -15.63 -4.71
C GLN A 275 31.30 -16.09 -6.09
N PRO A 276 31.99 -17.24 -6.15
CA PRO A 276 32.50 -17.77 -7.41
C PRO A 276 31.38 -18.24 -8.34
N ASP A 277 30.25 -18.65 -7.77
CA ASP A 277 29.11 -19.20 -8.48
C ASP A 277 28.37 -18.13 -9.28
N VAL A 278 27.90 -18.55 -10.46
CA VAL A 278 27.15 -17.75 -11.41
C VAL A 278 25.76 -18.34 -11.54
N TYR A 279 24.76 -17.46 -11.57
CA TYR A 279 23.36 -17.85 -11.54
C TYR A 279 22.57 -17.20 -12.68
N ARG A 280 21.54 -17.90 -13.12
CA ARG A 280 20.41 -17.34 -13.87
C ARG A 280 19.21 -17.19 -12.95
N ILE A 281 18.54 -16.07 -13.06
CA ILE A 281 17.24 -15.81 -12.43
C ILE A 281 16.20 -15.97 -13.54
N HIS A 282 15.51 -17.11 -13.57
CA HIS A 282 14.64 -17.47 -14.67
C HIS A 282 13.19 -17.65 -14.24
N VAL A 283 12.27 -17.48 -15.18
CA VAL A 283 10.85 -17.67 -14.95
C VAL A 283 10.53 -19.17 -14.93
N PRO A 284 9.91 -19.71 -13.87
CA PRO A 284 9.60 -21.13 -13.78
C PRO A 284 8.83 -21.66 -14.98
N GLY A 285 9.34 -22.72 -15.61
CA GLY A 285 8.68 -23.36 -16.77
C GLY A 285 8.65 -22.52 -18.05
N LYS A 286 9.42 -21.43 -18.12
CA LYS A 286 9.56 -20.58 -19.31
C LYS A 286 11.04 -20.37 -19.66
N PRO A 287 11.39 -20.19 -20.94
CA PRO A 287 12.78 -19.93 -21.35
C PRO A 287 13.23 -18.48 -21.10
N LEU A 288 12.58 -17.74 -20.19
CA LEU A 288 12.81 -16.31 -19.97
C LEU A 288 13.67 -16.09 -18.71
N ASN A 289 14.68 -15.23 -18.83
CA ASN A 289 15.66 -14.93 -17.79
C ASN A 289 15.76 -13.44 -17.55
N TRP A 290 16.14 -13.03 -16.34
CA TRP A 290 16.55 -11.65 -16.09
C TRP A 290 17.82 -11.35 -16.87
N SER A 291 17.75 -10.42 -17.81
CA SER A 291 18.89 -9.97 -18.59
C SER A 291 19.15 -8.49 -18.38
N ALA A 292 20.40 -8.17 -18.07
CA ALA A 292 20.86 -6.82 -17.91
C ALA A 292 20.84 -6.05 -19.24
N PRO A 293 20.65 -4.72 -19.18
CA PRO A 293 20.69 -3.88 -20.37
C PRO A 293 22.12 -3.72 -20.89
N LEU A 294 22.26 -3.61 -22.20
CA LEU A 294 23.51 -3.19 -22.85
C LEU A 294 23.76 -1.69 -22.70
N GLN A 295 22.69 -0.89 -22.71
CA GLN A 295 22.75 0.57 -22.66
C GLN A 295 22.52 1.07 -21.23
N ALA A 296 23.33 2.03 -20.79
CA ALA A 296 23.11 2.71 -19.53
C ALA A 296 21.76 3.43 -19.54
N GLY A 297 20.93 3.19 -18.53
CA GLY A 297 19.60 3.81 -18.40
C GLY A 297 18.43 3.00 -18.97
N ASP A 298 18.68 1.91 -19.70
CA ASP A 298 17.63 0.90 -19.94
C ASP A 298 17.46 0.00 -18.70
N GLY A 299 16.39 -0.77 -18.66
CA GLY A 299 16.05 -1.65 -17.55
C GLY A 299 16.43 -3.10 -17.79
N ILE A 300 16.49 -3.86 -16.69
CA ILE A 300 16.58 -5.31 -16.70
C ILE A 300 15.26 -5.87 -17.24
N ARG A 301 15.35 -6.81 -18.18
CA ARG A 301 14.19 -7.38 -18.87
C ARG A 301 14.21 -8.89 -18.86
N LEU A 302 13.05 -9.50 -19.01
CA LEU A 302 12.92 -10.89 -19.39
C LEU A 302 13.45 -11.09 -20.81
N ARG A 303 14.44 -11.95 -20.98
CA ARG A 303 14.92 -12.37 -22.30
C ARG A 303 15.16 -13.86 -22.38
N GLU A 304 15.02 -14.40 -23.58
CA GLU A 304 15.53 -15.74 -23.85
C GLU A 304 17.06 -15.75 -23.82
N SER A 305 17.61 -16.76 -23.14
CA SER A 305 19.06 -16.96 -23.12
C SER A 305 19.48 -17.65 -24.42
N ASN A 306 20.38 -17.02 -25.18
CA ASN A 306 20.94 -17.56 -26.40
C ASN A 306 22.42 -17.15 -26.53
N TRP A 307 23.08 -17.60 -27.59
CA TRP A 307 24.50 -17.34 -27.80
C TRP A 307 24.85 -15.85 -27.94
N THR A 308 23.89 -14.98 -28.26
CA THR A 308 24.08 -13.51 -28.32
C THR A 308 23.89 -12.82 -26.97
N SER A 309 23.45 -13.55 -25.93
CA SER A 309 23.18 -12.95 -24.61
C SER A 309 24.45 -12.42 -23.93
N ALA A 310 25.66 -12.79 -24.36
CA ALA A 310 26.93 -12.24 -23.88
C ALA A 310 27.04 -12.17 -22.33
N HIS A 311 26.51 -13.18 -21.64
CA HIS A 311 26.43 -13.26 -20.17
C HIS A 311 25.59 -12.16 -19.48
N LEU A 312 24.75 -11.42 -20.22
CA LEU A 312 23.82 -10.44 -19.65
C LEU A 312 22.74 -11.10 -18.81
N ASP A 313 22.47 -12.38 -19.00
CA ASP A 313 21.57 -13.22 -18.21
C ASP A 313 22.24 -13.88 -16.99
N ASN A 314 23.55 -13.65 -16.80
CA ASN A 314 24.33 -14.26 -15.73
C ASN A 314 24.59 -13.27 -14.58
N TRP A 315 24.25 -13.70 -13.37
CA TRP A 315 24.32 -12.91 -12.14
C TRP A 315 25.19 -13.59 -11.08
N ARG A 316 25.98 -12.82 -10.35
CA ARG A 316 26.68 -13.29 -9.15
C ARG A 316 26.07 -12.66 -7.92
N LEU A 317 26.07 -13.42 -6.83
CA LEU A 317 25.71 -12.92 -5.51
C LEU A 317 26.96 -12.37 -4.82
N CYS A 318 26.90 -11.10 -4.41
CA CYS A 318 28.01 -10.42 -3.78
C CYS A 318 27.64 -9.86 -2.41
N ASN A 319 28.64 -9.76 -1.54
CA ASN A 319 28.51 -9.31 -0.14
C ASN A 319 27.39 -10.07 0.59
N VAL A 320 27.38 -11.39 0.40
CA VAL A 320 26.29 -12.28 0.83
C VAL A 320 26.29 -12.45 2.34
N THR A 321 25.15 -12.21 2.97
CA THR A 321 24.85 -12.59 4.35
C THR A 321 23.59 -13.46 4.36
N GLU A 322 23.50 -14.42 5.28
CA GLU A 322 22.32 -15.26 5.44
C GLU A 322 21.88 -15.25 6.91
N GLN A 323 20.61 -14.92 7.14
CA GLN A 323 19.99 -14.96 8.47
C GLN A 323 18.65 -15.66 8.37
N ASN A 324 18.45 -16.71 9.17
CA ASN A 324 17.20 -17.48 9.21
C ASN A 324 16.73 -17.96 7.83
N GLY A 325 17.67 -18.35 6.95
CA GLY A 325 17.36 -18.82 5.60
C GLY A 325 17.04 -17.73 4.58
N VAL A 326 17.08 -16.45 4.97
CA VAL A 326 16.97 -15.30 4.05
C VAL A 326 18.38 -14.85 3.68
N ILE A 327 18.66 -14.81 2.38
CA ILE A 327 19.92 -14.29 1.86
C ILE A 327 19.77 -12.79 1.62
N GLU A 328 20.66 -11.97 2.15
CA GLU A 328 20.85 -10.59 1.72
C GLU A 328 22.08 -10.54 0.80
N ALA A 329 21.90 -10.04 -0.43
CA ALA A 329 22.98 -9.98 -1.40
C ALA A 329 22.82 -8.79 -2.37
N THR A 330 23.94 -8.42 -3.00
CA THR A 330 23.94 -7.60 -4.21
C THR A 330 24.00 -8.50 -5.43
N LEU A 331 23.23 -8.18 -6.47
CA LEU A 331 23.20 -8.92 -7.73
C LEU A 331 24.11 -8.24 -8.74
N TRP A 332 25.30 -8.80 -8.96
CA TRP A 332 26.25 -8.30 -9.96
C TRP A 332 26.07 -9.02 -11.29
N ASN A 333 25.90 -8.28 -12.37
CA ASN A 333 25.79 -8.85 -13.70
C ASN A 333 27.17 -9.12 -14.31
N TRP A 334 27.37 -10.32 -14.84
CA TRP A 334 28.63 -10.67 -15.48
C TRP A 334 28.82 -9.93 -16.81
N GLY A 335 27.80 -9.91 -17.67
CA GLY A 335 27.92 -9.34 -19.02
C GLY A 335 28.27 -7.86 -19.04
N ASN A 336 27.56 -7.02 -18.27
CA ASN A 336 27.77 -5.56 -18.26
C ASN A 336 28.55 -5.03 -17.05
N GLY A 337 28.87 -5.88 -16.07
CA GLY A 337 29.64 -5.51 -14.88
C GLY A 337 28.93 -4.59 -13.87
N GLY A 338 27.65 -4.28 -14.10
CA GLY A 338 26.82 -3.45 -13.23
C GLY A 338 26.09 -4.28 -12.16
N CYS A 339 25.64 -3.60 -11.10
CA CYS A 339 24.79 -4.20 -10.07
C CYS A 339 23.34 -3.83 -10.31
N ALA A 340 22.43 -4.78 -10.11
CA ALA A 340 21.00 -4.51 -10.17
C ALA A 340 20.64 -3.45 -9.12
N THR A 341 19.85 -2.46 -9.52
CA THR A 341 19.46 -1.35 -8.64
C THR A 341 18.05 -0.85 -8.95
N ILE A 342 17.38 -0.33 -7.92
CA ILE A 342 16.22 0.54 -8.11
C ILE A 342 16.70 1.99 -8.21
N PRO A 343 16.42 2.72 -9.31
CA PRO A 343 16.88 4.09 -9.41
C PRO A 343 16.24 4.99 -8.33
N ALA A 344 17.06 5.71 -7.57
CA ALA A 344 16.65 6.47 -6.39
C ALA A 344 15.51 7.46 -6.65
N ASN A 345 15.50 8.10 -7.82
CA ASN A 345 14.50 9.10 -8.20
C ASN A 345 13.10 8.54 -8.46
N ILE A 346 12.97 7.22 -8.66
CA ILE A 346 11.70 6.52 -8.86
C ILE A 346 11.49 5.39 -7.84
N ALA A 347 12.34 5.29 -6.82
CA ALA A 347 12.30 4.21 -5.84
C ALA A 347 11.00 4.18 -5.01
N ASN A 348 10.27 5.29 -4.95
CA ASN A 348 8.96 5.39 -4.31
C ASN A 348 7.78 5.05 -5.23
N GLN A 349 8.03 4.70 -6.50
CA GLN A 349 6.98 4.45 -7.48
C GLN A 349 6.70 2.96 -7.59
N GLU A 350 5.41 2.61 -7.65
CA GLU A 350 5.01 1.29 -8.12
C GLU A 350 5.53 1.05 -9.53
N GLN A 351 5.80 -0.21 -9.84
CA GLN A 351 6.27 -0.63 -11.15
C GLN A 351 7.59 0.03 -11.60
N ALA A 352 8.36 0.63 -10.68
CA ALA A 352 9.68 1.18 -11.01
C ALA A 352 10.57 0.07 -11.57
N ALA A 353 11.13 0.30 -12.76
CA ALA A 353 11.96 -0.68 -13.44
C ALA A 353 13.29 -0.85 -12.71
N LEU A 354 13.70 -2.11 -12.57
CA LEU A 354 15.04 -2.46 -12.13
C LEU A 354 16.03 -2.13 -13.25
N THR A 355 17.17 -1.53 -12.92
CA THR A 355 18.23 -1.19 -13.88
C THR A 355 19.56 -1.75 -13.39
N THR A 356 20.66 -1.46 -14.10
CA THR A 356 22.01 -1.71 -13.60
C THR A 356 22.81 -0.42 -13.48
N THR A 357 23.54 -0.27 -12.38
CA THR A 357 24.46 0.86 -12.14
C THR A 357 25.83 0.37 -11.69
N PRO A 358 26.88 1.22 -11.69
CA PRO A 358 28.13 0.89 -11.03
C PRO A 358 27.89 0.43 -9.58
N CYS A 359 28.48 -0.70 -9.22
CA CYS A 359 28.29 -1.30 -7.90
C CYS A 359 28.87 -0.43 -6.79
N GLY A 360 28.11 -0.32 -5.69
CA GLY A 360 28.49 0.34 -4.44
C GLY A 360 27.72 -0.22 -3.25
N GLU A 361 28.07 0.22 -2.05
CA GLU A 361 27.30 -0.09 -0.83
C GLU A 361 26.07 0.84 -0.77
N ASP A 362 24.95 0.34 -1.27
CA ASP A 362 23.67 1.05 -1.32
C ASP A 362 22.54 0.06 -1.10
N ASP A 363 21.61 0.38 -0.19
CA ASP A 363 20.44 -0.47 0.08
C ASP A 363 19.50 -0.56 -1.14
N LEU A 364 19.57 0.37 -2.10
CA LEU A 364 18.89 0.27 -3.40
C LEU A 364 19.48 -0.84 -4.30
N GLN A 365 20.73 -1.25 -4.04
CA GLN A 365 21.43 -2.36 -4.71
C GLN A 365 21.43 -3.67 -3.88
N ARG A 366 20.79 -3.66 -2.71
CA ARG A 366 20.69 -4.82 -1.81
C ARG A 366 19.33 -5.49 -1.93
N PHE A 367 19.33 -6.81 -1.98
CA PHE A 367 18.11 -7.61 -2.10
C PHE A 367 18.06 -8.72 -1.05
N TYR A 368 16.90 -8.88 -0.42
CA TYR A 368 16.55 -10.09 0.31
C TYR A 368 16.03 -11.14 -0.68
N ILE A 369 16.58 -12.35 -0.62
CA ILE A 369 16.23 -13.48 -1.46
C ILE A 369 15.61 -14.55 -0.57
N TYR A 370 14.30 -14.73 -0.70
CA TYR A 370 13.48 -15.70 0.01
C TYR A 370 13.44 -17.00 -0.76
N ARG A 371 13.70 -18.14 -0.12
CA ARG A 371 13.69 -19.48 -0.76
C ARG A 371 12.49 -20.30 -0.30
N ASP A 372 12.05 -21.21 -1.17
CA ASP A 372 10.99 -22.19 -0.89
C ASP A 372 11.40 -23.23 0.18
N VAL A 373 12.24 -24.18 -0.22
CA VAL A 373 12.73 -25.31 0.59
C VAL A 373 14.23 -25.55 0.35
N PRO A 374 14.96 -26.24 1.24
CA PRO A 374 16.36 -26.57 0.99
C PRO A 374 16.49 -27.40 -0.29
N GLY A 375 17.42 -27.02 -1.17
CA GLY A 375 17.60 -27.65 -2.49
C GLY A 375 16.61 -27.19 -3.57
N GLY A 376 15.58 -26.41 -3.22
CA GLY A 376 14.67 -25.79 -4.18
C GLY A 376 15.31 -24.60 -4.89
N SER A 377 15.02 -24.47 -6.19
CA SER A 377 15.45 -23.33 -7.01
C SER A 377 14.57 -22.10 -6.85
N LYS A 378 13.35 -22.24 -6.30
CA LYS A 378 12.36 -21.16 -6.26
C LYS A 378 12.70 -20.07 -5.26
N ILE A 379 12.63 -18.82 -5.74
CA ILE A 379 12.94 -17.62 -4.98
C ILE A 379 11.93 -16.48 -5.21
N GLY A 380 11.75 -15.66 -4.18
CA GLY A 380 11.25 -14.29 -4.29
C GLY A 380 12.37 -13.30 -3.98
N LEU A 381 12.40 -12.16 -4.66
CA LEU A 381 13.40 -11.12 -4.41
C LEU A 381 12.72 -9.84 -3.93
N GLN A 382 13.26 -9.24 -2.86
CA GLN A 382 12.79 -7.98 -2.30
C GLN A 382 13.93 -6.98 -2.26
N ASN A 383 13.71 -5.75 -2.73
CA ASN A 383 14.69 -4.69 -2.54
C ASN A 383 14.74 -4.27 -1.07
N LYS A 384 15.94 -4.15 -0.50
CA LYS A 384 16.12 -3.83 0.93
C LYS A 384 15.65 -2.42 1.28
N TYR A 385 15.93 -1.44 0.43
CA TYR A 385 15.57 -0.04 0.67
C TYR A 385 14.07 0.22 0.54
N THR A 386 13.48 -0.17 -0.59
CA THR A 386 12.05 0.09 -0.85
C THR A 386 11.14 -0.91 -0.16
N GLY A 387 11.72 -2.02 0.30
CA GLY A 387 10.99 -3.18 0.77
C GLY A 387 10.16 -3.82 -0.33
N SER A 388 10.16 -3.40 -1.61
CA SER A 388 9.23 -3.91 -2.63
C SER A 388 9.71 -5.22 -3.26
N MET A 389 8.77 -6.08 -3.68
CA MET A 389 9.06 -7.37 -4.32
C MET A 389 9.32 -7.18 -5.82
N MET A 390 10.26 -7.92 -6.39
CA MET A 390 10.54 -7.88 -7.82
C MET A 390 9.60 -8.80 -8.58
N GLY A 391 9.07 -8.33 -9.71
CA GLY A 391 8.10 -9.05 -10.52
C GLY A 391 8.11 -8.59 -11.97
N HIS A 392 7.16 -9.12 -12.76
CA HIS A 392 6.89 -8.68 -14.13
C HIS A 392 5.38 -8.72 -14.43
N ASP A 393 4.91 -7.97 -15.42
CA ASP A 393 3.47 -7.88 -15.72
C ASP A 393 2.95 -9.05 -16.57
N ARG A 394 3.81 -9.64 -17.41
CA ARG A 394 3.44 -10.72 -18.34
C ARG A 394 4.64 -11.58 -18.74
N TYR A 395 4.38 -12.84 -19.08
CA TYR A 395 5.38 -13.79 -19.55
C TYR A 395 5.79 -13.53 -21.02
N ALA A 396 6.54 -12.46 -21.27
CA ALA A 396 6.96 -12.06 -22.60
C ALA A 396 8.43 -11.62 -22.66
N ASP A 397 9.09 -11.91 -23.80
CA ASP A 397 10.41 -11.37 -24.11
C ASP A 397 10.37 -9.83 -24.19
N GLY A 398 11.39 -9.19 -23.61
CA GLY A 398 11.52 -7.73 -23.51
C GLY A 398 10.72 -7.08 -22.39
N GLU A 399 9.94 -7.84 -21.62
CA GLU A 399 9.19 -7.34 -20.47
C GLU A 399 10.13 -6.87 -19.35
N PHE A 400 9.83 -5.76 -18.70
CA PHE A 400 10.71 -5.23 -17.65
C PHE A 400 10.54 -5.98 -16.34
N ILE A 401 11.64 -6.10 -15.60
CA ILE A 401 11.60 -6.44 -14.18
C ILE A 401 11.31 -5.17 -13.39
N ARG A 402 10.31 -5.23 -12.52
CA ARG A 402 9.77 -4.08 -11.81
C ARG A 402 9.56 -4.37 -10.34
N GLN A 403 9.51 -3.33 -9.52
CA GLN A 403 9.13 -3.45 -8.13
C GLN A 403 7.62 -3.33 -7.91
N TYR A 404 7.09 -4.12 -6.99
CA TYR A 404 5.69 -4.12 -6.55
C TYR A 404 5.62 -4.14 -5.03
N SER A 405 4.92 -3.20 -4.40
CA SER A 405 4.88 -3.13 -2.93
C SER A 405 4.17 -4.31 -2.28
N SER A 406 3.13 -4.89 -2.88
CA SER A 406 2.48 -6.11 -2.37
C SER A 406 3.09 -7.39 -2.95
N GLY A 407 4.00 -7.23 -3.92
CA GLY A 407 4.29 -8.31 -4.84
C GLY A 407 3.17 -8.55 -5.85
N ARG A 408 3.19 -9.73 -6.44
CA ARG A 408 2.29 -10.08 -7.55
C ARG A 408 1.34 -11.20 -7.14
N PRO A 409 0.01 -10.98 -7.15
CA PRO A 409 -0.94 -11.97 -6.67
C PRO A 409 -1.01 -13.21 -7.57
N ASP A 410 -0.70 -13.04 -8.86
CA ASP A 410 -0.63 -14.09 -9.88
C ASP A 410 0.69 -14.87 -9.87
N GLY A 411 1.62 -14.56 -8.94
CA GLY A 411 2.88 -15.28 -8.79
C GLY A 411 3.97 -14.87 -9.77
N THR A 412 3.79 -13.81 -10.57
CA THR A 412 4.83 -13.30 -11.49
C THR A 412 6.03 -12.63 -10.77
N GLY A 413 6.11 -12.74 -9.43
CA GLY A 413 7.26 -12.41 -8.60
C GLY A 413 8.08 -13.60 -8.11
N THR A 414 7.72 -14.82 -8.51
CA THR A 414 8.46 -16.05 -8.18
C THR A 414 9.38 -16.43 -9.34
N TYR A 415 10.66 -16.67 -9.04
CA TYR A 415 11.70 -17.04 -10.01
C TYR A 415 12.41 -18.32 -9.58
N ASP A 416 13.12 -18.95 -10.51
CA ASP A 416 14.06 -20.03 -10.21
C ASP A 416 15.50 -19.48 -10.32
N LEU A 417 16.28 -19.62 -9.25
CA LEU A 417 17.70 -19.30 -9.20
C LEU A 417 18.53 -20.55 -9.48
N VAL A 418 19.12 -20.62 -10.67
CA VAL A 418 19.85 -21.80 -11.15
C VAL A 418 21.31 -21.47 -11.37
N LYS A 419 22.20 -22.28 -10.80
CA LYS A 419 23.64 -22.19 -11.04
C LYS A 419 23.96 -22.61 -12.48
N VAL A 420 24.83 -21.85 -13.15
CA VAL A 420 25.24 -22.03 -14.55
C VAL A 420 26.68 -22.50 -14.64
#